data_AF-A0A6P4EYC2-F1
#
_entry.id   AF-A0A6P4EYC2-F1
#
_cell.length_a   1.000
_cell.length_b   1.000
_cell.length_c   1.000
_cell.angle_alpha   90.00
_cell.angle_beta   90.00
_cell.angle_gamma   90.00
#
_symmetry.space_group_name_H-M   'P 1'
#
loop_
_entity.id
_entity.type
_entity.pdbx_description
1 polymer ?
#
loop_
_entity_poly.entity_id
_entity_poly.type
_entity_poly.pdbx_seq_one_letter_code
_entity_poly.pdbx_strand_id
1 'polypeptide(L)'
;MHLVRHRNTTIEREVESDRESDNPEEGTTWPLAVKVSRTTVHLLDYKMFIAARRIQSYWRGHRARKQLHQRWQAAITIQRWWRGFRTRHNLWELLERRLQDTLLEHFRRAAIVIQALFRGWRDRRYIHNVRNLRRMQSSAAEDLLNCVILQLKHMKRTGSLPGILSLRNSHCLSKVEKLMNTMLYRFHNNRVFSMVASTISQKEVNRRYFESSLFYTQFPYAGPNFNELCPFTDEEKLVVKDLPIDLRYAKIFAEYEESQLDSNLKKSHRRSVDRKRQKHMDKIINQEMLAKRKFCEDVKERMQKWKIWL
;
A
#
# COMPACT_ATOMS: atom_id res chain seq x y z
N MET A 1 -25.09 7.87 16.66
CA MET A 1 -25.19 7.35 18.05
C MET A 1 -26.02 8.33 18.85
N HIS A 2 -27.05 7.81 19.54
CA HIS A 2 -28.08 8.58 20.23
C HIS A 2 -27.51 9.52 21.30
N LEU A 3 -27.94 10.78 21.25
CA LEU A 3 -27.79 11.76 22.33
C LEU A 3 -28.68 11.33 23.50
N VAL A 4 -28.07 10.87 24.59
CA VAL A 4 -28.77 10.54 25.82
C VAL A 4 -29.02 11.82 26.62
N ARG A 5 -30.30 12.18 26.70
CA ARG A 5 -30.88 13.25 27.51
C ARG A 5 -30.59 12.99 28.99
N HIS A 6 -29.77 13.81 29.63
CA HIS A 6 -29.63 13.81 31.09
C HIS A 6 -30.97 14.21 31.72
N ARG A 7 -31.56 13.31 32.51
CA ARG A 7 -32.67 13.61 33.42
C ARG A 7 -32.12 14.47 34.56
N ASN A 8 -32.56 15.74 34.61
CA ASN A 8 -32.44 16.56 35.81
C ASN A 8 -33.36 15.95 36.88
N THR A 9 -32.80 15.26 37.86
CA THR A 9 -33.50 14.96 39.12
C THR A 9 -33.36 16.17 40.03
N THR A 10 -34.38 17.02 40.00
CA THR A 10 -34.72 17.93 41.10
C THR A 10 -34.88 17.11 42.37
N ILE A 11 -33.89 17.18 43.26
CA ILE A 11 -34.06 16.75 44.65
C ILE A 11 -34.76 17.91 45.33
N GLU A 12 -36.09 17.81 45.39
CA GLU A 12 -36.92 18.58 46.30
C GLU A 12 -36.40 18.30 47.72
N ARG A 13 -35.91 19.35 48.39
CA ARG A 13 -35.74 19.33 49.83
C ARG A 13 -37.13 19.52 50.42
N GLU A 14 -37.80 18.42 50.71
CA GLU A 14 -38.86 18.39 51.72
C GLU A 14 -38.21 18.80 53.06
N VAL A 15 -38.35 20.09 53.39
CA VAL A 15 -38.24 20.56 54.77
C VAL A 15 -39.62 20.32 55.36
N GLU A 16 -39.82 19.11 55.85
CA GLU A 16 -40.97 18.76 56.69
C GLU A 16 -40.81 19.52 58.01
N SER A 17 -41.44 20.69 58.03
CA SER A 17 -41.69 21.49 59.22
C SER A 17 -42.96 20.95 59.85
N ASP A 18 -42.82 19.95 60.71
CA ASP A 18 -43.89 19.56 61.65
C ASP A 18 -44.19 20.74 62.58
N ARG A 19 -45.18 21.54 62.19
CA ARG A 19 -45.86 22.53 63.04
C ARG A 19 -47.34 22.57 62.69
N GLU A 20 -48.05 21.59 63.21
CA GLU A 20 -49.48 21.57 63.53
C GLU A 20 -49.59 20.40 64.53
N SER A 21 -50.19 20.46 65.71
CA SER A 21 -51.19 21.34 66.31
C SER A 21 -51.09 21.04 67.81
N ASP A 22 -51.24 22.03 68.68
CA ASP A 22 -52.04 21.82 69.88
C ASP A 22 -52.54 23.15 70.44
N ASN A 23 -53.85 23.17 70.65
CA ASN A 23 -54.63 24.26 71.21
C ASN A 23 -54.01 24.83 72.50
N PRO A 24 -54.14 26.14 72.75
CA PRO A 24 -54.01 26.64 74.10
C PRO A 24 -55.25 26.22 74.90
N GLU A 25 -55.05 25.85 76.16
CA GLU A 25 -56.09 25.64 77.17
C GLU A 25 -56.78 24.27 77.17
N GLU A 26 -56.17 23.29 77.84
CA GLU A 26 -56.89 22.39 78.76
C GLU A 26 -55.94 21.63 79.70
N GLY A 27 -56.12 21.86 81.00
CA GLY A 27 -55.95 20.85 82.05
C GLY A 27 -54.60 20.13 82.18
N THR A 28 -53.65 20.75 82.88
CA THR A 28 -52.81 19.97 83.82
C THR A 28 -52.66 20.75 85.13
N THR A 29 -53.77 20.85 85.84
CA THR A 29 -53.78 21.11 87.28
C THR A 29 -52.88 20.06 87.93
N TRP A 30 -51.66 20.43 88.32
CA TRP A 30 -50.83 19.59 89.18
C TRP A 30 -51.58 19.43 90.52
N PRO A 31 -52.10 18.25 90.87
CA PRO A 31 -52.62 18.05 92.21
C PRO A 31 -51.40 17.81 93.07
N LEU A 32 -51.02 18.80 93.88
CA LEU A 32 -50.23 18.71 95.12
C LEU A 32 -49.54 20.07 95.36
N ALA A 33 -50.33 21.07 95.77
CA ALA A 33 -49.79 22.15 96.59
C ALA A 33 -49.45 21.58 97.98
N VAL A 34 -48.44 20.70 98.03
CA VAL A 34 -47.71 20.47 99.27
C VAL A 34 -47.16 21.85 99.63
N LYS A 35 -47.50 22.38 100.81
CA LYS A 35 -46.87 23.59 101.34
C LYS A 35 -45.41 23.25 101.65
N VAL A 36 -44.58 23.20 100.61
CA VAL A 36 -43.16 22.90 100.72
C VAL A 36 -42.48 24.13 101.32
N SER A 37 -41.58 23.91 102.28
CA SER A 37 -40.80 24.99 102.86
C SER A 37 -40.00 25.73 101.77
N ARG A 38 -39.79 27.04 101.93
CA ARG A 38 -39.04 27.85 100.96
C ARG A 38 -37.65 27.27 100.64
N THR A 39 -36.99 26.64 101.63
CA THR A 39 -35.67 25.99 101.47
C THR A 39 -35.73 24.76 100.58
N THR A 40 -36.77 23.94 100.68
CA THR A 40 -36.95 22.75 99.84
C THR A 40 -37.21 23.09 98.37
N VAL A 41 -37.90 24.20 98.09
CA VAL A 41 -38.10 24.69 96.72
C VAL A 41 -36.76 25.09 96.08
N HIS A 42 -35.95 25.88 96.79
CA HIS A 42 -34.62 26.26 96.30
C HIS A 42 -33.68 25.07 96.06
N LEU A 43 -33.77 24.03 96.90
CA LEU A 43 -32.99 22.80 96.71
C LEU A 43 -33.42 22.02 95.46
N LEU A 44 -34.74 21.95 95.19
CA LEU A 44 -35.28 21.32 93.99
C LEU A 44 -34.88 22.11 92.74
N ASP A 45 -35.01 23.43 92.77
CA ASP A 45 -34.56 24.31 91.67
C ASP A 45 -33.08 24.11 91.36
N TYR A 46 -32.23 24.01 92.39
CA TYR A 46 -30.80 23.75 92.23
C TYR A 46 -30.52 22.37 91.60
N LYS A 47 -31.24 21.32 92.02
CA LYS A 47 -31.11 19.98 91.43
C LYS A 47 -31.58 19.95 89.97
N MET A 48 -32.69 20.61 89.67
CA MET A 48 -33.21 20.78 88.31
C MET A 48 -32.23 21.56 87.43
N PHE A 49 -31.62 22.63 87.96
CA PHE A 49 -30.58 23.39 87.28
C PHE A 49 -29.36 22.53 86.94
N ILE A 50 -28.85 21.72 87.88
CA ILE A 50 -27.73 20.80 87.62
C ILE A 50 -28.09 19.77 86.55
N ALA A 51 -29.27 19.15 86.66
CA ALA A 51 -29.73 18.15 85.70
C ALA A 51 -29.87 18.75 84.30
N ALA A 52 -30.52 19.92 84.17
CA ALA A 52 -30.66 20.65 82.93
C ALA A 52 -29.29 21.01 82.33
N ARG A 53 -28.36 21.52 83.14
CA ARG A 53 -26.99 21.85 82.70
C ARG A 53 -26.25 20.63 82.19
N ARG A 54 -26.43 19.46 82.83
CA ARG A 54 -25.81 18.20 82.39
C ARG A 54 -26.38 17.77 81.04
N ILE A 55 -27.70 17.75 80.86
CA ILE A 55 -28.35 17.42 79.58
C ILE A 55 -27.88 18.37 78.47
N GLN A 56 -27.88 19.68 78.73
CA GLN A 56 -27.42 20.69 77.78
C GLN A 56 -25.95 20.48 77.38
N SER A 57 -25.07 20.15 78.32
CA SER A 57 -23.66 19.88 78.04
C SER A 57 -23.46 18.65 77.15
N TYR A 58 -24.20 17.57 77.41
CA TYR A 58 -24.18 16.35 76.60
C TYR A 58 -24.71 16.61 75.19
N TRP A 59 -25.81 17.35 75.06
CA TRP A 59 -26.38 17.70 73.76
C TRP A 59 -25.43 18.57 72.93
N ARG A 60 -24.81 19.60 73.53
CA ARG A 60 -23.81 20.44 72.86
C ARG A 60 -22.62 19.59 72.38
N GLY A 61 -22.13 18.68 73.21
CA GLY A 61 -21.06 17.75 72.85
C GLY A 61 -21.46 16.78 71.73
N HIS A 62 -22.68 16.23 71.77
CA HIS A 62 -23.21 15.38 70.70
C HIS A 62 -23.32 16.15 69.38
N ARG A 63 -23.90 17.36 69.40
CA ARG A 63 -24.03 18.22 68.23
C ARG A 63 -22.68 18.55 67.61
N ALA A 64 -21.68 18.91 68.42
CA ALA A 64 -20.33 19.18 67.95
C ALA A 64 -19.68 17.95 67.29
N ARG A 65 -19.79 16.76 67.91
CA ARG A 65 -19.28 15.51 67.33
C ARG A 65 -19.98 15.15 66.02
N LYS A 66 -21.30 15.31 65.94
CA LYS A 66 -22.08 15.08 64.71
C LYS A 66 -21.62 16.01 63.58
N GLN A 67 -21.42 17.29 63.88
CA GLN A 67 -20.96 18.27 62.90
C GLN A 67 -19.52 17.97 62.44
N LEU A 68 -18.63 17.60 63.36
CA LEU A 68 -17.26 17.20 63.01
C LEU A 68 -17.26 15.96 62.12
N HIS A 69 -18.06 14.95 62.45
CA HIS A 69 -18.19 13.73 61.65
C HIS A 69 -18.69 14.04 60.23
N GLN A 70 -19.71 14.88 60.09
CA GLN A 70 -20.22 15.33 58.78
C GLN A 70 -19.14 16.04 57.95
N ARG A 71 -18.39 16.96 58.56
CA ARG A 71 -17.28 17.66 57.89
C ARG A 71 -16.18 16.69 57.49
N TRP A 72 -15.87 15.70 58.33
CA TRP A 72 -14.84 14.71 58.02
C TRP A 72 -15.25 13.81 56.85
N GLN A 73 -16.50 13.34 56.82
CA GLN A 73 -17.03 12.57 55.68
C GLN A 73 -17.04 13.37 54.37
N ALA A 74 -17.41 14.66 54.44
CA ALA A 74 -17.34 15.55 53.29
C ALA A 74 -15.88 15.69 52.78
N ALA A 75 -14.92 15.90 53.68
CA ALA A 75 -13.50 15.98 53.34
C ALA A 75 -12.96 14.69 52.71
N ILE A 76 -13.29 13.52 53.28
CA ILE A 76 -12.90 12.20 52.72
C ILE A 76 -13.48 12.04 51.32
N THR A 77 -14.73 12.43 51.12
CA THR A 77 -15.40 12.34 49.81
C THR A 77 -14.67 13.19 48.79
N ILE A 78 -14.41 14.47 49.09
CA ILE A 78 -13.67 15.37 48.20
C ILE A 78 -12.28 14.81 47.88
N GLN A 79 -11.54 14.35 48.89
CA GLN A 79 -10.21 13.76 48.70
C GLN A 79 -10.24 12.50 47.83
N ARG A 80 -11.23 11.62 48.01
CA ARG A 80 -11.41 10.42 47.20
C ARG A 80 -11.66 10.77 45.74
N TRP A 81 -12.56 11.73 45.49
CA TRP A 81 -12.86 12.21 44.15
C TRP A 81 -11.64 12.86 43.49
N TRP A 82 -10.92 13.71 44.22
CA TRP A 82 -9.70 14.35 43.72
C TRP A 82 -8.61 13.34 43.35
N ARG A 83 -8.34 12.35 44.20
CA ARG A 83 -7.38 11.27 43.90
C ARG A 83 -7.79 10.51 42.64
N GLY A 84 -9.07 10.18 42.49
CA GLY A 84 -9.60 9.54 41.29
C GLY A 84 -9.47 10.40 40.03
N PHE A 85 -9.80 11.68 40.12
CA PHE A 85 -9.65 12.64 39.02
C PHE A 85 -8.18 12.76 38.58
N ARG A 86 -7.26 12.94 39.53
CA ARG A 86 -5.82 13.08 39.24
C ARG A 86 -5.26 11.86 38.51
N THR A 87 -5.59 10.65 38.96
CA THR A 87 -5.13 9.42 38.29
C THR A 87 -5.67 9.30 36.87
N ARG A 88 -6.96 9.60 36.65
CA ARG A 88 -7.55 9.56 35.30
C ARG A 88 -6.94 10.61 34.40
N HIS A 89 -6.75 11.83 34.89
CA HIS A 89 -6.13 12.92 34.12
C HIS A 89 -4.71 12.53 33.67
N ASN A 90 -3.88 12.02 34.58
CA ASN A 90 -2.52 11.56 34.24
C ASN A 90 -2.53 10.40 33.23
N LEU A 91 -3.51 9.48 33.34
CA LEU A 91 -3.66 8.40 32.38
C LEU A 91 -4.03 8.92 30.99
N TRP A 92 -4.96 9.88 30.91
CA TRP A 92 -5.33 10.52 29.64
C TRP A 92 -4.15 11.19 28.98
N GLU A 93 -3.37 11.97 29.73
CA GLU A 93 -2.16 12.63 29.23
C GLU A 93 -1.12 11.61 28.72
N LEU A 94 -0.91 10.50 29.44
CA LEU A 94 -0.02 9.44 29.00
C LEU A 94 -0.51 8.76 27.72
N LEU A 95 -1.82 8.50 27.61
CA LEU A 95 -2.42 7.89 26.44
C LEU A 95 -2.32 8.81 25.22
N GLU A 96 -2.58 10.10 25.39
CA GLU A 96 -2.44 11.10 24.33
C GLU A 96 -1.01 11.16 23.80
N ARG A 97 -0.02 11.22 24.70
CA ARG A 97 1.41 11.19 24.33
C ARG A 97 1.76 9.91 23.57
N ARG A 98 1.36 8.74 24.09
CA ARG A 98 1.61 7.45 23.42
C ARG A 98 0.97 7.39 22.04
N LEU A 99 -0.26 7.87 21.91
CA LEU A 99 -0.95 7.92 20.63
C LEU A 99 -0.17 8.80 19.64
N GLN A 100 0.25 9.99 20.07
CA GLN A 100 1.04 10.90 19.25
C GLN A 100 2.37 10.27 18.81
N ASP A 101 3.09 9.60 19.71
CA ASP A 101 4.34 8.90 19.40
C ASP A 101 4.14 7.80 18.36
N THR A 102 3.08 6.98 18.50
CA THR A 102 2.79 5.91 17.54
C THR A 102 2.45 6.47 16.14
N LEU A 103 1.73 7.59 16.09
CA LEU A 103 1.37 8.29 14.86
C LEU A 103 2.61 8.84 14.16
N LEU A 104 3.48 9.53 14.91
CA LEU A 104 4.74 10.06 14.38
C LEU A 104 5.67 8.96 13.90
N GLU A 105 5.77 7.85 14.63
CA GLU A 105 6.59 6.70 14.24
C GLU A 105 6.07 6.04 12.95
N HIS A 106 4.75 5.92 12.80
CA HIS A 106 4.15 5.42 11.56
C HIS A 106 4.52 6.30 10.35
N PHE A 107 4.33 7.61 10.46
CA PHE A 107 4.68 8.54 9.38
C PHE A 107 6.18 8.62 9.13
N ARG A 108 7.01 8.54 10.17
CA ARG A 108 8.47 8.48 10.03
C ARG A 108 8.89 7.25 9.22
N ARG A 109 8.34 6.07 9.52
CA ARG A 109 8.62 4.84 8.76
C ARG A 109 8.19 4.99 7.30
N ALA A 110 6.99 5.49 7.05
CA ALA A 110 6.50 5.76 5.69
C ALA A 110 7.43 6.74 4.96
N ALA A 111 7.85 7.82 5.61
CA ALA A 111 8.77 8.80 5.05
C ALA A 111 10.13 8.19 4.70
N ILE A 112 10.70 7.35 5.58
CA ILE A 112 11.98 6.65 5.31
C ILE A 112 11.85 5.76 4.06
N VAL A 113 10.75 5.02 3.94
CA VAL A 113 10.50 4.16 2.76
C VAL A 113 10.40 5.01 1.49
N ILE A 114 9.61 6.09 1.51
CA ILE A 114 9.47 7.00 0.37
C ILE A 114 10.83 7.61 0.00
N GLN A 115 11.60 8.08 0.98
CA GLN A 115 12.91 8.68 0.77
C GLN A 115 13.90 7.66 0.20
N ALA A 116 13.93 6.42 0.71
CA ALA A 116 14.80 5.37 0.20
C ALA A 116 14.45 4.99 -1.24
N LEU A 117 13.16 4.84 -1.55
CA LEU A 117 12.67 4.58 -2.89
C LEU A 117 13.01 5.72 -3.85
N PHE A 118 12.81 6.97 -3.42
CA PHE A 118 13.14 8.15 -4.22
C PHE A 118 14.64 8.25 -4.49
N ARG A 119 15.50 8.06 -3.48
CA ARG A 119 16.96 8.03 -3.66
C ARG A 119 17.35 6.95 -4.67
N GLY A 120 16.84 5.72 -4.51
CA GLY A 120 17.11 4.64 -5.45
C GLY A 120 16.58 4.90 -6.86
N TRP A 121 15.39 5.48 -7.00
CA TRP A 121 14.84 5.90 -8.30
C TRP A 121 15.68 6.99 -8.94
N ARG A 122 16.03 8.04 -8.19
CA ARG A 122 16.86 9.16 -8.65
C ARG A 122 18.20 8.66 -9.14
N ASP A 123 18.82 7.74 -8.40
CA ASP A 123 20.10 7.17 -8.76
C ASP A 123 20.00 6.32 -10.03
N ARG A 124 18.97 5.49 -10.18
CA ARG A 124 18.74 4.72 -11.42
C ARG A 124 18.37 5.59 -12.62
N ARG A 125 17.68 6.71 -12.41
CA ARG A 125 17.20 7.61 -13.47
C ARG A 125 18.27 8.58 -13.95
N TYR A 126 19.05 9.14 -13.04
CA TYR A 126 20.00 10.23 -13.32
C TYR A 126 21.45 9.85 -13.05
N ILE A 127 21.72 8.95 -12.11
CA ILE A 127 23.06 8.38 -11.86
C ILE A 127 23.27 7.12 -12.73
N HIS A 128 22.85 7.20 -13.99
CA HIS A 128 23.69 6.64 -15.05
C HIS A 128 24.84 7.63 -15.27
N ASN A 129 25.77 7.62 -14.33
CA ASN A 129 26.94 8.46 -14.41
C ASN A 129 27.78 7.89 -15.55
N VAL A 130 27.52 8.37 -16.78
CA VAL A 130 28.23 7.98 -17.99
C VAL A 130 29.74 8.08 -17.77
N ARG A 131 30.20 8.98 -16.88
CA ARG A 131 31.57 9.07 -16.41
C ARG A 131 32.02 7.89 -15.55
N ASN A 132 31.24 7.41 -14.58
CA ASN A 132 31.60 6.25 -13.77
C ASN A 132 31.54 4.95 -14.58
N LEU A 133 30.51 4.80 -15.43
CA LEU A 133 30.42 3.68 -16.36
C LEU A 133 31.59 3.70 -17.34
N ARG A 134 31.90 4.87 -17.92
CA ARG A 134 33.04 5.04 -18.82
C ARG A 134 34.37 4.80 -18.10
N ARG A 135 34.55 5.26 -16.86
CA ARG A 135 35.74 4.95 -16.05
C ARG A 135 35.86 3.46 -15.74
N MET A 136 34.77 2.81 -15.36
CA MET A 136 34.75 1.37 -15.11
C MET A 136 35.07 0.58 -16.39
N GLN A 137 34.53 1.02 -17.54
CA GLN A 137 34.84 0.45 -18.85
C GLN A 137 36.30 0.69 -19.25
N SER A 138 36.84 1.89 -19.05
CA SER A 138 38.24 2.21 -19.30
C SER A 138 39.17 1.37 -18.42
N SER A 139 38.90 1.29 -17.11
CA SER A 139 39.69 0.48 -16.17
C SER A 139 39.63 -1.01 -16.51
N ALA A 140 38.47 -1.54 -16.91
CA ALA A 140 38.35 -2.93 -17.32
C ALA A 140 39.05 -3.21 -18.68
N ALA A 141 39.05 -2.24 -19.60
CA ALA A 141 39.81 -2.33 -20.85
C ALA A 141 41.33 -2.29 -20.59
N GLU A 142 41.80 -1.44 -19.67
CA GLU A 142 43.19 -1.39 -19.21
C GLU A 142 43.61 -2.72 -18.57
N ASP A 143 42.78 -3.30 -17.70
CA ASP A 143 43.02 -4.60 -17.08
C ASP A 143 43.11 -5.74 -18.10
N LEU A 144 42.31 -5.67 -19.17
CA LEU A 144 42.36 -6.62 -20.29
C LEU A 144 43.66 -6.46 -21.09
N LEU A 145 44.04 -5.23 -21.43
CA LEU A 145 45.30 -4.95 -22.12
C LEU A 145 46.49 -5.45 -21.30
N ASN A 146 46.52 -5.17 -20.01
CA ASN A 146 47.56 -5.68 -19.10
C ASN A 146 47.60 -7.21 -19.08
N CYS A 147 46.45 -7.88 -19.05
CA CYS A 147 46.36 -9.33 -19.07
C CYS A 147 46.88 -9.93 -20.39
N VAL A 148 46.55 -9.33 -21.54
CA VAL A 148 47.04 -9.74 -22.86
C VAL A 148 48.55 -9.51 -22.97
N ILE A 149 49.05 -8.38 -22.49
CA ILE A 149 50.49 -8.06 -22.49
C ILE A 149 51.27 -9.10 -21.68
N LEU A 150 50.79 -9.47 -20.49
CA LEU A 150 51.42 -10.51 -19.66
C LEU A 150 51.44 -11.87 -20.34
N GLN A 151 50.33 -12.26 -21.00
CA GLN A 151 50.23 -13.49 -21.77
C GLN A 151 51.18 -13.51 -22.97
N LEU A 152 51.24 -12.43 -23.75
CA LEU A 152 52.17 -12.31 -24.88
C LEU A 152 53.64 -12.36 -24.42
N LYS A 153 53.95 -11.74 -23.28
CA LYS A 153 55.29 -11.81 -22.67
C LYS A 153 55.65 -13.22 -22.23
N HIS A 154 54.69 -13.98 -21.69
CA HIS A 154 54.89 -15.38 -21.33
C HIS A 154 55.12 -16.25 -22.58
N MET A 155 54.27 -16.13 -23.61
CA MET A 155 54.41 -16.88 -24.86
C MET A 155 55.73 -16.60 -25.58
N LYS A 156 56.20 -15.35 -25.56
CA LYS A 156 57.53 -14.99 -26.10
C LYS A 156 58.67 -15.70 -25.36
N ARG A 157 58.53 -15.93 -24.05
CA ARG A 157 59.53 -16.64 -23.24
C ARG A 157 59.49 -18.15 -23.45
N THR A 158 58.32 -18.73 -23.71
CA THR A 158 58.15 -20.17 -23.95
C THR A 158 58.36 -20.58 -25.40
N GLY A 159 58.58 -19.62 -26.31
CA GLY A 159 58.73 -19.87 -27.75
C GLY A 159 57.42 -20.28 -28.44
N SER A 160 56.27 -20.10 -27.78
CA SER A 160 54.97 -20.46 -28.33
C SER A 160 54.50 -19.38 -29.33
N LEU A 161 53.94 -19.80 -30.46
CA LEU A 161 53.42 -18.87 -31.46
C LEU A 161 52.21 -18.10 -30.91
N PRO A 162 52.20 -16.76 -30.94
CA PRO A 162 51.04 -15.99 -30.53
C PRO A 162 49.88 -16.23 -31.50
N GLY A 163 48.77 -16.74 -30.98
CA GLY A 163 47.58 -17.06 -31.77
C GLY A 163 46.29 -16.79 -31.01
N ILE A 164 45.22 -16.54 -31.76
CA ILE A 164 43.87 -16.26 -31.24
C ILE A 164 43.39 -17.39 -30.31
N LEU A 165 43.68 -18.64 -30.66
CA LEU A 165 43.31 -19.82 -29.86
C LEU A 165 44.11 -19.92 -28.55
N SER A 166 45.39 -19.51 -28.54
CA SER A 166 46.22 -19.51 -27.32
C SER A 166 45.78 -18.41 -26.34
N LEU A 167 45.33 -17.26 -26.84
CA LEU A 167 44.77 -16.20 -25.99
C LEU A 167 43.37 -16.56 -25.47
N ARG A 168 42.59 -17.35 -26.23
CA ARG A 168 41.22 -17.77 -25.89
C ARG A 168 41.16 -18.69 -24.66
N ASN A 169 42.15 -19.55 -24.46
CA ASN A 169 42.19 -20.48 -23.31
C ASN A 169 42.76 -19.86 -22.02
N SER A 170 43.03 -18.55 -22.01
CA SER A 170 43.61 -17.85 -20.85
C SER A 170 42.54 -17.23 -19.94
N HIS A 171 42.94 -16.87 -18.71
CA HIS A 171 42.09 -16.11 -17.76
C HIS A 171 41.60 -14.75 -18.31
N CYS A 172 42.17 -14.30 -19.43
CA CYS A 172 41.76 -13.09 -20.13
C CYS A 172 40.32 -13.19 -20.69
N LEU A 173 39.89 -14.38 -21.15
CA LEU A 173 38.54 -14.57 -21.71
C LEU A 173 37.45 -14.36 -20.65
N SER A 174 37.63 -14.88 -19.43
CA SER A 174 36.71 -14.65 -18.32
C SER A 174 36.55 -13.16 -17.96
N LYS A 175 37.63 -12.37 -18.08
CA LYS A 175 37.57 -10.92 -17.87
C LYS A 175 36.82 -10.21 -19.00
N VAL A 176 36.97 -10.66 -20.25
CA VAL A 176 36.22 -10.13 -21.40
C VAL A 176 34.73 -10.41 -21.23
N GLU A 177 34.36 -11.62 -20.86
CA GLU A 177 32.97 -12.00 -20.61
C GLU A 177 32.33 -11.19 -19.48
N LYS A 178 33.06 -10.97 -18.37
CA LYS A 178 32.59 -10.10 -17.28
C LYS A 178 32.36 -8.68 -17.77
N LEU A 179 33.25 -8.12 -18.59
CA LEU A 179 33.09 -6.79 -19.17
C LEU A 179 31.86 -6.75 -20.11
N MET A 180 31.69 -7.75 -20.98
CA MET A 180 30.51 -7.85 -21.85
C MET A 180 29.20 -7.94 -21.06
N ASN A 181 29.16 -8.73 -19.98
CA ASN A 181 27.99 -8.84 -19.10
C ASN A 181 27.63 -7.50 -18.45
N THR A 182 28.61 -6.69 -18.04
CA THR A 182 28.32 -5.34 -17.52
C THR A 182 27.75 -4.40 -18.58
N MET A 183 28.17 -4.54 -19.84
CA MET A 183 27.62 -3.75 -20.96
C MET A 183 26.21 -4.18 -21.34
N LEU A 184 25.92 -5.49 -21.31
CA LEU A 184 24.59 -6.05 -21.56
C LEU A 184 23.58 -5.71 -20.46
N TYR A 185 24.03 -5.55 -19.22
CA TYR A 185 23.17 -5.23 -18.08
C TYR A 185 22.28 -3.98 -18.32
N ARG A 186 22.78 -2.98 -19.06
CA ARG A 186 21.97 -1.81 -19.46
C ARG A 186 20.78 -2.21 -20.33
N PHE A 187 20.99 -3.08 -21.31
CA PHE A 187 19.93 -3.56 -22.21
C PHE A 187 18.91 -4.41 -21.44
N HIS A 188 19.38 -5.29 -20.54
CA HIS A 188 18.51 -6.05 -19.64
C HIS A 188 17.66 -5.14 -18.75
N ASN A 189 18.26 -4.14 -18.10
CA ASN A 189 17.51 -3.19 -17.27
C ASN A 189 16.47 -2.42 -18.08
N ASN A 190 16.83 -1.93 -19.27
CA ASN A 190 15.88 -1.21 -20.13
C ASN A 190 14.69 -2.10 -20.55
N ARG A 191 14.97 -3.36 -20.88
CA ARG A 191 13.94 -4.37 -21.18
C ARG A 191 13.03 -4.65 -19.99
N VAL A 192 13.60 -4.82 -18.79
CA VAL A 192 12.83 -5.00 -17.55
C VAL A 192 11.93 -3.78 -17.28
N PHE A 193 12.42 -2.56 -17.51
CA PHE A 193 11.58 -1.36 -17.40
C PHE A 193 10.41 -1.37 -18.40
N SER A 194 10.67 -1.74 -19.66
CA SER A 194 9.64 -1.87 -20.68
C SER A 194 8.60 -2.95 -20.32
N MET A 195 9.05 -4.13 -19.85
CA MET A 195 8.17 -5.19 -19.36
C MET A 195 7.30 -4.76 -18.18
N VAL A 196 7.91 -4.11 -17.17
CA VAL A 196 7.19 -3.61 -15.99
C VAL A 196 6.17 -2.54 -16.41
N ALA A 197 6.54 -1.61 -17.29
CA ALA A 197 5.62 -0.60 -17.82
C ALA A 197 4.44 -1.23 -18.59
N SER A 198 4.72 -2.21 -19.45
CA SER A 198 3.68 -2.98 -20.14
C SER A 198 2.77 -3.74 -19.16
N THR A 199 3.33 -4.34 -18.12
CA THR A 199 2.57 -5.04 -17.07
C THR A 199 1.66 -4.08 -16.30
N ILE A 200 2.16 -2.89 -15.95
CA ILE A 200 1.38 -1.85 -15.29
C ILE A 200 0.24 -1.37 -16.21
N SER A 201 0.54 -1.12 -17.49
CA SER A 201 -0.47 -0.74 -18.47
C SER A 201 -1.55 -1.81 -18.61
N GLN A 202 -1.17 -3.09 -18.66
CA GLN A 202 -2.13 -4.18 -18.76
C GLN A 202 -3.00 -4.29 -17.51
N LYS A 203 -2.41 -4.13 -16.31
CA LYS A 203 -3.17 -4.10 -15.05
C LYS A 203 -4.19 -2.96 -15.03
N GLU A 204 -3.81 -1.79 -15.52
CA GLU A 204 -4.70 -0.63 -15.61
C GLU A 204 -5.86 -0.88 -16.58
N VAL A 205 -5.56 -1.46 -17.75
CA VAL A 205 -6.57 -1.87 -18.73
C VAL A 205 -7.52 -2.90 -18.12
N ASN A 206 -7.01 -3.92 -17.42
CA ASN A 206 -7.83 -4.92 -16.74
C ASN A 206 -8.70 -4.31 -15.63
N ARG A 207 -8.19 -3.30 -14.90
CA ARG A 207 -8.98 -2.59 -13.88
C ARG A 207 -10.15 -1.84 -14.52
N ARG A 208 -9.91 -1.12 -15.62
CA ARG A 208 -10.97 -0.45 -16.38
C ARG A 208 -11.99 -1.44 -16.94
N TYR A 209 -11.52 -2.59 -17.44
CA TYR A 209 -12.41 -3.66 -17.89
C TYR A 209 -13.29 -4.17 -16.76
N PHE A 210 -12.72 -4.42 -15.57
CA PHE A 210 -13.47 -4.85 -14.40
C PHE A 210 -14.55 -3.83 -14.01
N GLU A 211 -14.22 -2.53 -13.99
CA GLU A 211 -15.19 -1.46 -13.73
C GLU A 211 -16.32 -1.44 -14.77
N SER A 212 -16.00 -1.59 -16.06
CA SER A 212 -17.00 -1.64 -17.15
C SER A 212 -17.81 -2.94 -17.21
N SER A 213 -17.30 -4.02 -16.60
CA SER A 213 -17.90 -5.36 -16.63
C SER A 213 -19.26 -5.45 -15.94
N LEU A 214 -19.58 -4.43 -15.13
CA LEU A 214 -20.89 -4.26 -14.52
C LEU A 214 -22.02 -4.12 -15.56
N PHE A 215 -21.72 -3.57 -16.74
CA PHE A 215 -22.71 -3.30 -17.79
C PHE A 215 -22.56 -4.21 -19.02
N TYR A 216 -21.35 -4.65 -19.36
CA TYR A 216 -21.10 -5.61 -20.43
C TYR A 216 -19.84 -6.42 -20.14
N THR A 217 -19.87 -7.73 -20.37
CA THR A 217 -18.66 -8.57 -20.31
C THR A 217 -18.11 -8.76 -21.71
N GLN A 218 -16.88 -8.32 -21.95
CA GLN A 218 -16.19 -8.63 -23.19
C GLN A 218 -15.79 -10.11 -23.16
N PHE A 219 -16.08 -10.84 -24.25
CA PHE A 219 -15.82 -12.28 -24.29
C PHE A 219 -14.30 -12.55 -24.21
N PRO A 220 -13.82 -13.42 -23.30
CA PRO A 220 -12.38 -13.58 -23.02
C PRO A 220 -11.53 -14.09 -24.18
N TYR A 221 -12.17 -14.71 -25.17
CA TYR A 221 -11.52 -15.29 -26.34
C TYR A 221 -12.09 -14.64 -27.59
N ALA A 222 -11.23 -14.01 -28.38
CA ALA A 222 -11.62 -13.60 -29.73
C ALA A 222 -11.94 -14.88 -30.53
N GLY A 223 -13.09 -14.90 -31.21
CA GLY A 223 -13.42 -15.98 -32.14
C GLY A 223 -12.41 -16.05 -33.30
N PRO A 224 -12.33 -17.17 -34.03
CA PRO A 224 -11.41 -17.29 -35.15
C PRO A 224 -11.72 -16.22 -36.20
N ASN A 225 -10.70 -15.48 -36.65
CA ASN A 225 -10.86 -14.37 -37.59
C ASN A 225 -10.92 -14.88 -39.04
N PHE A 226 -11.99 -15.60 -39.39
CA PHE A 226 -12.12 -16.31 -40.66
C PHE A 226 -12.02 -15.43 -41.92
N ASN A 227 -12.29 -14.13 -41.81
CA ASN A 227 -12.34 -13.19 -42.94
C ASN A 227 -11.49 -11.92 -42.75
N GLU A 228 -10.60 -11.88 -41.76
CA GLU A 228 -9.83 -10.67 -41.39
C GLU A 228 -10.70 -9.42 -41.09
N LEU A 229 -12.01 -9.59 -40.91
CA LEU A 229 -12.97 -8.51 -40.63
C LEU A 229 -12.79 -7.93 -39.23
N CYS A 230 -12.14 -8.66 -38.32
CA CYS A 230 -11.80 -8.14 -37.00
C CYS A 230 -10.55 -7.24 -37.11
N PRO A 231 -10.62 -5.95 -36.69
CA PRO A 231 -9.47 -5.04 -36.70
C PRO A 231 -8.31 -5.51 -35.80
N PHE A 232 -8.60 -6.43 -34.86
CA PHE A 232 -7.63 -7.01 -33.97
C PHE A 232 -6.96 -8.21 -34.63
N THR A 233 -5.83 -7.95 -35.27
CA THR A 233 -4.86 -8.98 -35.60
C THR A 233 -4.03 -9.21 -34.34
N ASP A 234 -4.23 -10.35 -33.68
CA ASP A 234 -3.26 -10.88 -32.72
C ASP A 234 -1.98 -11.22 -33.50
N GLU A 235 -1.22 -10.18 -33.83
CA GLU A 235 0.15 -10.39 -34.24
C GLU A 235 0.88 -10.86 -33.01
N GLU A 236 1.22 -12.14 -33.00
CA GLU A 236 2.22 -12.72 -32.12
C GLU A 236 3.43 -11.80 -32.14
N LYS A 237 3.50 -10.93 -31.12
CA LYS A 237 4.71 -10.19 -30.83
C LYS A 237 5.77 -11.27 -30.63
N LEU A 238 6.77 -11.29 -31.50
CA LEU A 238 7.91 -12.18 -31.33
C LEU A 238 8.64 -11.73 -30.05
N VAL A 239 8.23 -12.26 -28.91
CA VAL A 239 8.87 -11.98 -27.63
C VAL A 239 10.13 -12.81 -27.59
N VAL A 240 11.25 -12.21 -28.00
CA VAL A 240 12.57 -12.80 -27.83
C VAL A 240 12.81 -12.92 -26.32
N LYS A 241 12.73 -14.15 -25.78
CA LYS A 241 12.81 -14.37 -24.33
C LYS A 241 14.21 -14.06 -23.79
N ASP A 242 15.25 -14.42 -24.54
CA ASP A 242 16.64 -14.28 -24.13
C ASP A 242 17.42 -13.36 -25.08
N LEU A 243 18.07 -12.35 -24.51
CA LEU A 243 18.96 -11.46 -25.25
C LEU A 243 20.25 -12.23 -25.60
N PRO A 244 20.71 -12.23 -26.87
CA PRO A 244 21.96 -12.87 -27.22
C PRO A 244 23.15 -12.25 -26.49
N ILE A 245 24.15 -13.06 -26.18
CA ILE A 245 25.38 -12.67 -25.45
C ILE A 245 26.19 -11.63 -26.23
N ASP A 246 26.00 -11.50 -27.54
CA ASP A 246 26.70 -10.52 -28.36
C ASP A 246 25.99 -9.15 -28.36
N LEU A 247 26.74 -8.13 -27.94
CA LEU A 247 26.36 -6.73 -27.87
C LEU A 247 25.82 -6.18 -29.21
N ARG A 248 26.31 -6.67 -30.35
CA ARG A 248 25.83 -6.24 -31.68
C ARG A 248 24.39 -6.67 -31.90
N TYR A 249 24.09 -7.93 -31.60
CA TYR A 249 22.74 -8.47 -31.71
C TYR A 249 21.84 -7.78 -30.69
N ALA A 250 22.28 -7.59 -29.44
CA ALA A 250 21.51 -6.87 -28.44
C ALA A 250 21.06 -5.47 -28.89
N LYS A 251 21.93 -4.74 -29.60
CA LYS A 251 21.61 -3.44 -30.20
C LYS A 251 20.59 -3.56 -31.32
N ILE A 252 20.77 -4.50 -32.24
CA ILE A 252 19.83 -4.74 -33.35
C ILE A 252 18.45 -5.13 -32.80
N PHE A 253 18.38 -5.96 -31.76
CA PHE A 253 17.13 -6.34 -31.11
C PHE A 253 16.44 -5.14 -30.46
N ALA A 254 17.18 -4.26 -29.77
CA ALA A 254 16.62 -3.05 -29.19
C ALA A 254 16.06 -2.10 -30.26
N GLU A 255 16.81 -1.86 -31.35
CA GLU A 255 16.36 -1.04 -32.48
C GLU A 255 15.12 -1.65 -33.16
N TYR A 256 15.08 -2.98 -33.30
CA TYR A 256 13.90 -3.68 -33.82
C TYR A 256 12.69 -3.47 -32.90
N GLU A 257 12.83 -3.64 -31.59
CA GLU A 257 11.74 -3.44 -30.63
C GLU A 257 11.22 -1.99 -30.61
N GLU A 258 12.12 -1.00 -30.68
CA GLU A 258 11.75 0.40 -30.83
C GLU A 258 10.98 0.65 -32.15
N SER A 259 11.41 0.03 -33.24
CA SER A 259 10.72 0.12 -34.53
C SER A 259 9.30 -0.49 -34.52
N GLN A 260 9.05 -1.49 -33.65
CA GLN A 260 7.72 -2.08 -33.48
C GLN A 260 6.75 -1.15 -32.74
N LEU A 261 7.25 -0.17 -31.98
CA LEU A 261 6.43 0.83 -31.29
C LEU A 261 5.98 1.95 -32.24
N ASP A 262 6.73 2.23 -33.31
CA ASP A 262 6.36 3.24 -34.30
C ASP A 262 5.28 2.72 -35.27
N SER A 263 4.09 3.31 -35.16
CA SER A 263 2.93 2.92 -35.98
C SER A 263 3.15 3.08 -37.48
N ASN A 264 3.99 4.04 -37.91
CA ASN A 264 4.22 4.32 -39.32
C ASN A 264 5.18 3.31 -39.95
N LEU A 265 6.28 2.98 -39.24
CA LEU A 265 7.23 1.96 -39.66
C LEU A 265 6.57 0.58 -39.72
N LYS A 266 5.74 0.25 -38.72
CA LYS A 266 4.96 -0.99 -38.70
C LYS A 266 4.04 -1.12 -39.93
N LYS A 267 3.31 -0.05 -40.28
CA LYS A 267 2.45 -0.02 -41.48
C LYS A 267 3.26 -0.19 -42.77
N SER A 268 4.45 0.41 -42.85
CA SER A 268 5.33 0.28 -44.02
C SER A 268 5.84 -1.16 -44.20
N HIS A 269 6.27 -1.80 -43.10
CA HIS A 269 6.67 -3.22 -43.11
C HIS A 269 5.53 -4.14 -43.53
N ARG A 270 4.32 -3.95 -42.97
CA ARG A 270 3.12 -4.71 -43.37
C ARG A 270 2.84 -4.60 -44.87
N ARG A 271 2.78 -3.36 -45.39
CA ARG A 271 2.59 -3.11 -46.84
C ARG A 271 3.62 -3.84 -47.71
N SER A 272 4.87 -3.94 -47.27
CA SER A 272 5.91 -4.67 -47.98
C SER A 272 5.67 -6.19 -47.99
N VAL A 273 5.27 -6.76 -46.84
CA VAL A 273 4.91 -8.18 -46.71
C VAL A 273 3.66 -8.50 -47.53
N ASP A 274 2.63 -7.68 -47.44
CA ASP A 274 1.37 -7.84 -48.18
C ASP A 274 1.61 -7.80 -49.69
N ARG A 275 2.44 -6.86 -50.17
CA ARG A 275 2.84 -6.82 -51.59
C ARG A 275 3.55 -8.10 -52.04
N LYS A 276 4.37 -8.72 -51.18
CA LYS A 276 5.03 -10.01 -51.50
C LYS A 276 4.03 -11.16 -51.51
N ARG A 277 3.11 -11.21 -50.54
CA ARG A 277 2.03 -12.19 -50.49
C ARG A 277 1.13 -12.09 -51.72
N GLN A 278 0.70 -10.87 -52.07
CA GLN A 278 -0.12 -10.62 -53.24
C GLN A 278 0.56 -11.10 -54.53
N LYS A 279 1.84 -10.75 -54.73
CA LYS A 279 2.62 -11.25 -55.87
C LYS A 279 2.68 -12.77 -55.93
N HIS A 280 2.77 -13.44 -54.79
CA HIS A 280 2.76 -14.90 -54.72
C HIS A 280 1.38 -15.47 -55.06
N MET A 281 0.30 -14.91 -54.52
CA MET A 281 -1.07 -15.29 -54.83
C MET A 281 -1.40 -15.08 -56.31
N ASP A 282 -1.02 -13.93 -56.88
CA ASP A 282 -1.20 -13.64 -58.30
C ASP A 282 -0.45 -14.66 -59.17
N LYS A 283 0.75 -15.11 -58.73
CA LYS A 283 1.50 -16.16 -59.42
C LYS A 283 0.78 -17.51 -59.37
N ILE A 284 0.20 -17.88 -58.23
CA ILE A 284 -0.58 -19.11 -58.06
C ILE A 284 -1.83 -19.06 -58.95
N ILE A 285 -2.59 -17.97 -58.89
CA ILE A 285 -3.81 -17.78 -59.69
C ILE A 285 -3.47 -17.85 -61.19
N ASN A 286 -2.38 -17.20 -61.63
CA ASN A 286 -1.96 -17.26 -63.02
C ASN A 286 -1.55 -18.68 -63.45
N GLN A 287 -0.89 -19.45 -62.57
CA GLN A 287 -0.56 -20.86 -62.83
C GLN A 287 -1.82 -21.71 -62.97
N GLU A 288 -2.80 -21.53 -62.08
CA GLU A 288 -4.09 -22.23 -62.16
C GLU A 288 -4.85 -21.86 -63.44
N MET A 289 -4.87 -20.59 -63.82
CA MET A 289 -5.52 -20.12 -65.05
C MET A 289 -4.86 -20.71 -66.30
N LEU A 290 -3.53 -20.80 -66.33
CA LEU A 290 -2.80 -21.47 -67.40
C LEU A 290 -3.09 -22.97 -67.45
N ALA A 291 -3.17 -23.65 -66.29
CA ALA A 291 -3.53 -25.06 -66.22
C ALA A 291 -4.95 -25.32 -66.73
N LYS A 292 -5.92 -24.47 -66.34
CA LYS A 292 -7.30 -24.52 -66.86
C LYS A 292 -7.34 -24.31 -68.37
N ARG A 293 -6.61 -23.33 -68.91
CA ARG A 293 -6.53 -23.09 -70.36
C ARG A 293 -5.95 -24.27 -71.11
N LYS A 294 -4.83 -24.85 -70.65
CA LYS A 294 -4.24 -26.05 -71.24
C LYS A 294 -5.23 -27.22 -71.24
N PHE A 295 -5.91 -27.45 -70.12
CA PHE A 295 -6.95 -28.48 -70.05
C PHE A 295 -8.07 -28.25 -71.08
N CYS A 296 -8.55 -27.01 -71.22
CA CYS A 296 -9.57 -26.68 -72.22
C CYS A 296 -9.07 -26.85 -73.67
N GLU A 297 -7.81 -26.51 -73.95
CA GLU A 297 -7.20 -26.73 -75.27
C GLU A 297 -7.07 -28.23 -75.58
N ASP A 298 -6.60 -29.03 -74.62
CA ASP A 298 -6.51 -30.49 -74.75
C ASP A 298 -7.90 -31.12 -75.02
N VAL A 299 -8.93 -30.66 -74.31
CA VAL A 299 -10.32 -31.11 -74.53
C VAL A 299 -10.77 -30.76 -75.94
N LYS A 300 -10.52 -29.52 -76.40
CA LYS A 300 -10.88 -29.08 -77.75
C LYS A 300 -10.18 -29.90 -78.83
N GLU A 301 -8.88 -30.15 -78.68
CA GLU A 301 -8.11 -30.96 -79.64
C GLU A 301 -8.63 -32.41 -79.70
N ARG A 302 -8.96 -32.99 -78.55
CA ARG A 302 -9.57 -34.33 -78.48
C ARG A 302 -10.95 -34.35 -79.14
N MET A 303 -11.79 -33.35 -78.87
CA MET A 303 -13.12 -33.24 -79.48
C MET A 303 -13.05 -33.13 -81.01
N GLN A 304 -12.05 -32.43 -81.56
CA GLN A 304 -11.84 -32.34 -83.02
C GLN A 304 -11.44 -33.68 -83.66
N LYS A 305 -10.79 -34.57 -82.91
CA LYS A 305 -10.39 -35.92 -83.36
C LYS A 305 -11.50 -36.95 -83.18
N TRP A 306 -12.61 -36.60 -82.53
CA TRP A 306 -13.76 -37.48 -82.43
C TRP A 306 -14.45 -37.55 -83.78
N LYS A 307 -14.26 -38.67 -84.50
CA LYS A 307 -15.14 -39.03 -85.60
C LYS A 307 -16.50 -39.34 -85.00
N ILE A 308 -17.40 -38.35 -85.05
CA ILE A 308 -18.82 -38.59 -84.81
C ILE A 308 -19.25 -39.53 -85.95
N TRP A 309 -19.51 -40.79 -85.62
CA TRP A 309 -20.13 -41.73 -86.55
C TRP A 309 -21.56 -41.24 -86.79
N LEU A 310 -21.77 -40.62 -87.94
CA LEU A 310 -23.08 -40.39 -88.54
C LEU A 310 -23.24 -41.33 -89.73
#